data_AF-A0A5B6YXB7-F1
#
_entry.id   AF-A0A5B6YXB7-F1
#
_cell.length_a   1.000
_cell.length_b   1.000
_cell.length_c   1.000
_cell.angle_alpha   90.00
_cell.angle_beta   90.00
_cell.angle_gamma   90.00
#
_symmetry.space_group_name_H-M   'P 1'
#
loop_
_entity.id
_entity.type
_entity.pdbx_description
1 polymer ?
#
loop_
_entity_poly.entity_id
_entity_poly.type
_entity_poly.pdbx_seq_one_letter_code
_entity_poly.pdbx_strand_id
1 'polypeptide(L)'
;IYRSSLPFYDIDSLSTAIESNPLLFPCRFHAVFVGFNHRTASEFKADELRFSIRGHMRKFTGNDPVCGTCGNNYTVSVTLDSNTGSGCVHSQNGNVKSACAWRCGGLTDFDSDDNLKDDEVFDEYLESVLRGGEGCSNLGGKFYTVVVVNRDEEVKAVVGKHRHAWIIGRVSKVDALEKIAEIFVKVFVNGGRDEGSIHEEFMPVGADGRIVLSFNLLNANPRDWIYHWDFQKVDEILLAPIIEALGTVANISVESQVLYHTP
;
A
#
# COMPACT_ATOMS: atom_id res chain seq x y z
N ILE A 1 -4.27 36.80 -20.29
CA ILE A 1 -3.86 36.42 -18.92
C ILE A 1 -5.13 36.28 -18.10
N TYR A 2 -5.56 35.06 -17.81
CA TYR A 2 -6.68 34.81 -16.91
C TYR A 2 -6.17 34.96 -15.48
N ARG A 3 -6.72 35.91 -14.73
CA ARG A 3 -6.34 36.17 -13.33
C ARG A 3 -7.52 35.76 -12.47
N SER A 4 -7.43 34.59 -11.85
CA SER A 4 -8.39 34.15 -10.84
C SER A 4 -7.82 34.44 -9.46
N SER A 5 -8.56 35.20 -8.64
CA SER A 5 -8.30 35.27 -7.20
C SER A 5 -8.27 33.86 -6.62
N LEU A 6 -7.34 33.58 -5.69
CA LEU A 6 -7.38 32.33 -4.93
C LEU A 6 -8.76 32.23 -4.27
N PRO A 7 -9.52 31.15 -4.51
CA PRO A 7 -10.91 31.07 -4.06
C PRO A 7 -10.94 30.64 -2.60
N PHE A 8 -10.49 31.52 -1.69
CA PHE A 8 -10.36 31.24 -0.25
C PHE A 8 -11.67 30.72 0.35
N TYR A 9 -12.80 31.31 -0.03
CA TYR A 9 -14.11 30.84 0.41
C TYR A 9 -14.40 29.40 -0.04
N ASP A 10 -14.07 29.06 -1.29
CA ASP A 10 -14.28 27.70 -1.80
C ASP A 10 -13.30 26.70 -1.17
N ILE A 11 -12.07 27.12 -0.86
CA ILE A 11 -11.07 26.32 -0.14
C ILE A 11 -11.54 26.05 1.30
N ASP A 12 -11.98 27.07 2.03
CA ASP A 12 -12.48 26.94 3.39
C ASP A 12 -13.76 26.10 3.43
N SER A 13 -14.65 26.31 2.45
CA SER A 13 -15.86 25.50 2.26
C SER A 13 -15.52 24.04 1.99
N LEU A 14 -14.54 23.77 1.12
CA LEU A 14 -14.05 22.42 0.84
C LEU A 14 -13.40 21.79 2.08
N SER A 15 -12.58 22.53 2.82
CA SER A 15 -11.95 22.06 4.07
C SER A 15 -13.02 21.66 5.09
N THR A 16 -14.02 22.53 5.31
CA THR A 16 -15.14 22.26 6.22
C THR A 16 -15.99 21.07 5.75
N ALA A 17 -16.19 20.94 4.44
CA ALA A 17 -16.89 19.80 3.84
C ALA A 17 -16.13 18.49 4.04
N ILE A 18 -14.79 18.51 3.93
CA ILE A 18 -13.93 17.35 4.17
C ILE A 18 -13.87 16.99 5.65
N GLU A 19 -13.80 17.97 6.55
CA GLU A 19 -13.85 17.72 8.00
C GLU A 19 -15.19 17.12 8.43
N SER A 20 -16.30 17.58 7.85
CA SER A 20 -17.65 17.06 8.14
C SER A 20 -17.94 15.73 7.45
N ASN A 21 -17.39 15.49 6.27
CA ASN A 21 -17.50 14.26 5.50
C ASN A 21 -16.11 13.81 5.01
N PRO A 22 -15.31 13.16 5.87
CA PRO A 22 -13.97 12.75 5.53
C PRO A 22 -13.96 11.83 4.31
N LEU A 23 -13.01 12.07 3.42
CA LEU A 23 -12.80 11.22 2.24
C LEU A 23 -12.39 9.82 2.71
N LEU A 24 -13.24 8.83 2.41
CA LEU A 24 -13.01 7.43 2.72
C LEU A 24 -12.54 6.69 1.48
N PHE A 25 -11.28 6.25 1.49
CA PHE A 25 -10.76 5.50 0.38
C PHE A 25 -11.09 4.00 0.49
N PRO A 26 -11.45 3.33 -0.62
CA PRO A 26 -11.69 1.89 -0.61
C PRO A 26 -10.37 1.13 -0.53
N CYS A 27 -10.05 0.59 0.64
CA CYS A 27 -8.83 -0.20 0.82
C CYS A 27 -9.07 -1.70 0.64
N ARG A 28 -8.08 -2.39 0.11
CA ARG A 28 -8.14 -3.84 -0.10
C ARG A 28 -6.94 -4.47 0.55
N PHE A 29 -7.19 -5.31 1.53
CA PHE A 29 -6.17 -6.01 2.28
C PHE A 29 -6.16 -7.48 1.88
N HIS A 30 -4.97 -8.02 1.65
CA HIS A 30 -4.78 -9.41 1.29
C HIS A 30 -3.82 -10.09 2.27
N ALA A 31 -4.22 -11.19 2.87
CA ALA A 31 -3.33 -12.00 3.69
C ALA A 31 -3.04 -13.34 3.02
N VAL A 32 -1.76 -13.69 2.90
CA VAL A 32 -1.31 -14.95 2.33
C VAL A 32 -0.66 -15.76 3.43
N PHE A 33 -1.06 -17.00 3.62
CA PHE A 33 -0.46 -17.94 4.57
C PHE A 33 0.21 -19.06 3.79
N VAL A 34 1.52 -19.18 3.91
CA VAL A 34 2.34 -20.20 3.24
C VAL A 34 2.91 -21.16 4.26
N GLY A 35 2.86 -22.47 3.96
CA GLY A 35 3.39 -23.52 4.84
C GLY A 35 2.47 -23.91 6.01
N PHE A 36 1.17 -23.60 5.90
CA PHE A 36 0.14 -24.02 6.85
C PHE A 36 -0.72 -25.16 6.27
N ASN A 37 -0.82 -26.28 7.00
CA ASN A 37 -1.45 -27.53 6.53
C ASN A 37 -3.00 -27.50 6.55
N HIS A 38 -3.62 -26.78 5.62
CA HIS A 38 -5.08 -26.62 5.56
C HIS A 38 -5.93 -27.90 5.31
N ARG A 39 -5.32 -29.10 5.25
CA ARG A 39 -5.98 -30.39 5.01
C ARG A 39 -6.54 -31.05 6.28
N THR A 40 -6.21 -30.56 7.48
CA THR A 40 -6.71 -31.13 8.73
C THR A 40 -7.94 -30.38 9.26
N ALA A 41 -8.93 -31.11 9.77
CA ALA A 41 -10.22 -30.55 10.20
C ALA A 41 -10.15 -29.61 11.42
N SER A 42 -9.00 -29.54 12.10
CA SER A 42 -8.72 -28.67 13.25
C SER A 42 -8.13 -27.30 12.87
N GLU A 43 -7.95 -27.02 11.57
CA GLU A 43 -7.30 -25.80 11.09
C GLU A 43 -8.28 -24.78 10.51
N PHE A 44 -8.06 -23.48 10.81
CA PHE A 44 -8.90 -22.39 10.32
C PHE A 44 -9.01 -22.39 8.78
N LYS A 45 -10.24 -22.29 8.29
CA LYS A 45 -10.52 -22.09 6.85
C LYS A 45 -10.18 -20.66 6.42
N ALA A 46 -9.95 -20.45 5.13
CA ALA A 46 -9.63 -19.12 4.59
C ALA A 46 -10.70 -18.06 4.95
N ASP A 47 -11.99 -18.43 4.96
CA ASP A 47 -13.07 -17.53 5.35
C ASP A 47 -13.06 -17.19 6.85
N GLU A 48 -12.71 -18.15 7.72
CA GLU A 48 -12.61 -17.93 9.16
C GLU A 48 -11.45 -16.99 9.48
N LEU A 49 -10.29 -17.20 8.87
CA LEU A 49 -9.15 -16.27 8.98
C LEU A 49 -9.53 -14.87 8.52
N ARG A 50 -10.24 -14.75 7.40
CA ARG A 50 -10.72 -13.47 6.90
C ARG A 50 -11.60 -12.74 7.93
N PHE A 51 -12.54 -13.45 8.55
CA PHE A 51 -13.39 -12.86 9.59
C PHE A 51 -12.59 -12.47 10.83
N SER A 52 -11.64 -13.29 11.25
CA SER A 52 -10.76 -13.03 12.39
C SER A 52 -9.86 -11.81 12.16
N ILE A 53 -9.18 -11.71 11.02
CA ILE A 53 -8.36 -10.54 10.65
C ILE A 53 -9.22 -9.28 10.71
N ARG A 54 -10.40 -9.29 10.09
CA ARG A 54 -11.32 -8.14 10.14
C ARG A 54 -11.73 -7.80 11.57
N GLY A 55 -11.93 -8.80 12.43
CA GLY A 55 -12.22 -8.62 13.84
C GLY A 55 -11.06 -7.95 14.60
N HIS A 56 -9.82 -8.37 14.37
CA HIS A 56 -8.63 -7.75 14.97
C HIS A 56 -8.39 -6.34 14.43
N MET A 57 -8.55 -6.11 13.13
CA MET A 57 -8.42 -4.77 12.54
C MET A 57 -9.35 -3.78 13.22
N ARG A 58 -10.61 -4.15 13.47
CA ARG A 58 -11.58 -3.31 14.22
C ARG A 58 -11.15 -2.99 15.65
N LYS A 59 -10.32 -3.82 16.29
CA LYS A 59 -9.77 -3.52 17.63
C LYS A 59 -8.65 -2.49 17.55
N PHE A 60 -7.85 -2.54 16.49
CA PHE A 60 -6.79 -1.56 16.23
C PHE A 60 -7.34 -0.24 15.66
N THR A 61 -8.45 -0.28 14.93
CA THR A 61 -9.14 0.92 14.46
C THR A 61 -9.84 1.56 15.66
N GLY A 62 -9.29 2.68 16.15
CA GLY A 62 -9.94 3.51 17.17
C GLY A 62 -11.27 4.11 16.69
N ASN A 63 -11.90 4.90 17.56
CA ASN A 63 -13.19 5.54 17.25
C ASN A 63 -13.08 6.81 16.41
N ASP A 64 -11.87 7.35 16.24
CA ASP A 64 -11.68 8.64 15.57
C ASP A 64 -11.40 8.44 14.07
N PRO A 65 -12.30 8.90 13.17
CA PRO A 65 -12.09 8.82 11.75
C PRO A 65 -10.98 9.80 11.34
N VAL A 66 -9.80 9.28 11.01
CA VAL A 66 -8.70 10.07 10.47
C VAL A 66 -8.98 10.34 8.98
N CYS A 67 -9.07 11.61 8.60
CA CYS A 67 -9.26 12.02 7.22
C CYS A 67 -8.13 11.49 6.32
N GLY A 68 -8.50 10.97 5.15
CA GLY A 68 -7.54 10.41 4.18
C GLY A 68 -7.18 8.95 4.40
N THR A 69 -7.79 8.28 5.38
CA THR A 69 -7.60 6.85 5.66
C THR A 69 -8.70 5.98 5.06
N CYS A 70 -8.56 4.67 5.21
CA CYS A 70 -9.56 3.69 4.81
C CYS A 70 -10.81 3.70 5.70
N GLY A 71 -10.71 4.22 6.93
CA GLY A 71 -11.74 4.08 7.97
C GLY A 71 -12.27 2.64 8.05
N ASN A 72 -13.60 2.48 7.91
CA ASN A 72 -14.26 1.17 7.83
C ASN A 72 -14.52 0.69 6.38
N ASN A 73 -14.11 1.46 5.38
CA ASN A 73 -14.32 1.17 3.96
C ASN A 73 -13.19 0.29 3.41
N TYR A 74 -13.09 -0.93 3.93
CA TYR A 74 -12.07 -1.88 3.49
C TYR A 74 -12.61 -3.28 3.26
N THR A 75 -11.91 -4.02 2.39
CA THR A 75 -12.15 -5.45 2.15
C THR A 75 -10.92 -6.24 2.58
N VAL A 76 -11.15 -7.45 3.11
CA VAL A 76 -10.09 -8.38 3.49
C VAL A 76 -10.30 -9.66 2.69
N SER A 77 -9.25 -10.17 2.07
CA SER A 77 -9.22 -11.48 1.40
C SER A 77 -8.06 -12.31 1.92
N VAL A 78 -8.21 -13.63 1.92
CA VAL A 78 -7.19 -14.56 2.43
C VAL A 78 -6.91 -15.64 1.41
N THR A 79 -5.63 -15.96 1.25
CA THR A 79 -5.12 -17.11 0.49
C THR A 79 -4.33 -18.04 1.41
N LEU A 80 -4.64 -19.33 1.34
CA LEU A 80 -3.89 -20.40 1.99
C LEU A 80 -3.11 -21.17 0.93
N ASP A 81 -1.77 -21.10 1.00
CA ASP A 81 -0.85 -21.78 0.10
C ASP A 81 -0.13 -22.92 0.84
N SER A 82 -0.12 -24.10 0.21
CA SER A 82 0.52 -25.29 0.81
C SER A 82 2.03 -25.31 0.63
N ASN A 83 2.61 -24.35 -0.12
CA ASN A 83 4.02 -24.32 -0.52
C ASN A 83 4.47 -25.47 -1.44
N THR A 84 3.80 -26.63 -1.46
CA THR A 84 4.26 -27.84 -2.16
C THR A 84 3.42 -28.24 -3.38
N GLY A 85 2.61 -27.33 -3.94
CA GLY A 85 1.78 -27.63 -5.11
C GLY A 85 1.08 -26.42 -5.72
N SER A 86 0.43 -26.60 -6.86
CA SER A 86 -0.23 -25.53 -7.64
C SER A 86 -1.59 -25.08 -7.10
N GLY A 87 -2.05 -25.64 -5.97
CA GLY A 87 -3.38 -25.39 -5.42
C GLY A 87 -3.35 -24.53 -4.15
N CYS A 88 -4.05 -23.39 -4.18
CA CYS A 88 -4.39 -22.62 -2.98
C CYS A 88 -5.88 -22.69 -2.67
N VAL A 89 -6.22 -22.35 -1.44
CA VAL A 89 -7.60 -22.07 -1.02
C VAL A 89 -7.77 -20.58 -0.82
N HIS A 90 -8.82 -20.00 -1.40
CA HIS A 90 -9.14 -18.58 -1.29
C HIS A 90 -10.46 -18.37 -0.53
N SER A 91 -10.60 -17.25 0.18
CA SER A 91 -11.88 -16.84 0.80
C SER A 91 -12.94 -16.48 -0.25
N GLN A 92 -14.20 -16.89 -0.06
CA GLN A 92 -15.27 -16.88 -1.09
C GLN A 92 -15.78 -15.50 -1.54
N ASN A 93 -15.48 -14.41 -0.82
CA ASN A 93 -16.12 -13.10 -1.05
C ASN A 93 -15.14 -11.95 -1.30
N GLY A 94 -13.91 -12.24 -1.70
CA GLY A 94 -13.01 -11.21 -2.22
C GLY A 94 -13.46 -10.88 -3.63
N ASN A 95 -13.90 -9.65 -3.89
CA ASN A 95 -14.31 -9.13 -5.21
C ASN A 95 -13.11 -8.96 -6.16
N VAL A 96 -12.19 -9.93 -6.13
CA VAL A 96 -10.87 -9.96 -6.73
C VAL A 96 -10.90 -11.14 -7.68
N LYS A 97 -10.60 -10.90 -8.95
CA LYS A 97 -10.24 -12.01 -9.85
C LYS A 97 -9.05 -12.71 -9.20
N SER A 98 -9.28 -13.88 -8.61
CA SER A 98 -8.34 -14.61 -7.73
C SER A 98 -6.93 -14.75 -8.30
N ALA A 99 -6.80 -14.72 -9.62
CA ALA A 99 -5.54 -14.76 -10.36
C ALA A 99 -4.61 -13.54 -10.19
N CYS A 100 -5.08 -12.42 -9.63
CA CYS A 100 -4.30 -11.18 -9.52
C CYS A 100 -3.77 -10.87 -8.12
N ALA A 101 -4.05 -11.70 -7.11
CA ALA A 101 -3.67 -11.41 -5.72
C ALA A 101 -2.46 -12.23 -5.24
N TRP A 102 -2.32 -13.48 -5.71
CA TRP A 102 -1.23 -14.38 -5.34
C TRP A 102 -1.14 -15.53 -6.36
N ARG A 103 0.08 -15.89 -6.75
CA ARG A 103 0.35 -17.09 -7.55
C ARG A 103 0.63 -18.27 -6.62
N CYS A 104 -0.20 -19.31 -6.68
CA CYS A 104 0.00 -20.52 -5.89
C CYS A 104 1.33 -21.20 -6.15
N GLY A 105 2.01 -21.63 -5.09
CA GLY A 105 3.39 -22.09 -5.16
C GLY A 105 4.36 -20.95 -5.44
N GLY A 106 3.97 -19.69 -5.22
CA GLY A 106 4.77 -18.53 -5.56
C GLY A 106 6.08 -18.40 -4.78
N LEU A 107 6.32 -19.24 -3.78
CA LEU A 107 7.58 -19.29 -3.03
C LEU A 107 8.42 -20.54 -3.34
N THR A 108 7.96 -21.47 -4.19
CA THR A 108 8.72 -22.71 -4.48
C THR A 108 10.06 -22.44 -5.14
N ASP A 109 10.14 -21.38 -5.95
CA ASP A 109 11.33 -21.05 -6.73
C ASP A 109 12.36 -20.24 -5.92
N PHE A 110 11.98 -19.76 -4.73
CA PHE A 110 12.79 -18.90 -3.85
C PHE A 110 13.27 -19.62 -2.58
N ASP A 111 13.10 -20.95 -2.50
CA ASP A 111 13.31 -21.76 -1.30
C ASP A 111 14.79 -22.00 -0.92
N SER A 112 15.70 -21.09 -1.28
CA SER A 112 17.08 -21.10 -0.82
C SER A 112 17.22 -20.21 0.42
N ASP A 113 17.60 -20.79 1.56
CA ASP A 113 17.70 -20.12 2.87
C ASP A 113 18.60 -18.86 2.90
N ASP A 114 19.52 -18.70 1.94
CA ASP A 114 20.36 -17.50 1.84
C ASP A 114 19.63 -16.29 1.23
N ASN A 115 18.68 -16.50 0.30
CA ASN A 115 17.94 -15.40 -0.34
C ASN A 115 16.85 -14.80 0.56
N LEU A 116 16.38 -15.55 1.57
CA LEU A 116 15.34 -15.11 2.52
C LEU A 116 15.90 -14.27 3.67
N LYS A 117 17.22 -14.24 3.84
CA LYS A 117 17.90 -13.40 4.82
C LYS A 117 18.11 -11.98 4.31
N ASP A 118 18.11 -11.81 3.00
CA ASP A 118 18.23 -10.51 2.34
C ASP A 118 16.82 -9.94 2.08
N ASP A 119 16.48 -8.92 2.87
CA ASP A 119 15.16 -8.28 2.82
C ASP A 119 14.92 -7.55 1.48
N GLU A 120 15.97 -7.01 0.84
CA GLU A 120 15.85 -6.29 -0.43
C GLU A 120 15.57 -7.26 -1.58
N VAL A 121 16.29 -8.38 -1.61
CA VAL A 121 16.08 -9.43 -2.63
C VAL A 121 14.70 -10.07 -2.48
N PHE A 122 14.22 -10.27 -1.25
CA PHE A 122 12.90 -10.85 -1.01
C PHE A 122 11.75 -9.89 -1.33
N ASP A 123 11.90 -8.59 -1.06
CA ASP A 123 10.91 -7.56 -1.41
C ASP A 123 10.66 -7.51 -2.92
N GLU A 124 11.73 -7.44 -3.73
CA GLU A 124 11.62 -7.42 -5.19
C GLU A 124 11.06 -8.74 -5.74
N TYR A 125 11.39 -9.88 -5.12
CA TYR A 125 10.79 -11.17 -5.47
C TYR A 125 9.28 -11.20 -5.17
N LEU A 126 8.86 -10.77 -3.99
CA LEU A 126 7.44 -10.70 -3.63
C LEU A 126 6.66 -9.78 -4.57
N GLU A 127 7.22 -8.63 -4.94
CA GLU A 127 6.60 -7.76 -5.95
C GLU A 127 6.37 -8.50 -7.27
N SER A 128 7.35 -9.30 -7.73
CA SER A 128 7.20 -10.10 -8.95
C SER A 128 6.07 -11.14 -8.89
N VAL A 129 5.88 -11.77 -7.73
CA VAL A 129 4.85 -12.79 -7.49
C VAL A 129 3.47 -12.16 -7.32
N LEU A 130 3.41 -10.98 -6.71
CA LEU A 130 2.17 -10.25 -6.41
C LEU A 130 1.65 -9.45 -7.60
N ARG A 131 2.50 -9.09 -8.58
CA ARG A 131 2.08 -8.39 -9.81
C ARG A 131 1.09 -9.17 -10.67
N GLY A 132 0.95 -10.48 -10.45
CA GLY A 132 -0.01 -11.32 -11.16
C GLY A 132 0.30 -11.46 -12.66
N GLY A 133 -0.52 -12.25 -13.36
CA GLY A 133 -0.35 -12.50 -14.80
C GLY A 133 -0.76 -11.33 -15.70
N GLU A 134 -0.38 -11.41 -16.98
CA GLU A 134 -0.72 -10.46 -18.04
C GLU A 134 -2.25 -10.25 -18.11
N GLY A 135 -2.74 -9.10 -17.65
CA GLY A 135 -4.18 -8.82 -17.44
C GLY A 135 -4.53 -8.30 -16.04
N CYS A 136 -3.59 -8.37 -15.09
CA CYS A 136 -3.70 -7.79 -13.75
C CYS A 136 -3.19 -6.35 -13.67
N SER A 137 -2.65 -5.78 -14.76
CA SER A 137 -2.03 -4.45 -14.83
C SER A 137 -2.99 -3.29 -14.47
N ASN A 138 -4.30 -3.48 -14.63
CA ASN A 138 -5.32 -2.50 -14.21
C ASN A 138 -5.74 -2.64 -12.73
N LEU A 139 -5.22 -3.65 -12.04
CA LEU A 139 -5.46 -3.99 -10.63
C LEU A 139 -4.18 -3.93 -9.77
N GLY A 140 -3.00 -3.96 -10.40
CA GLY A 140 -1.69 -3.83 -9.75
C GLY A 140 -1.60 -2.53 -8.95
N GLY A 141 -1.12 -2.61 -7.71
CA GLY A 141 -1.04 -1.49 -6.77
C GLY A 141 -2.27 -1.27 -5.88
N LYS A 142 -3.37 -2.04 -6.03
CA LYS A 142 -4.61 -1.83 -5.27
C LYS A 142 -4.74 -2.64 -3.97
N PHE A 143 -3.81 -3.55 -3.70
CA PHE A 143 -3.87 -4.41 -2.52
C PHE A 143 -2.69 -4.16 -1.60
N TYR A 144 -2.99 -4.02 -0.32
CA TYR A 144 -2.02 -4.10 0.76
C TYR A 144 -1.90 -5.56 1.18
N THR A 145 -0.73 -6.16 0.97
CA THR A 145 -0.55 -7.61 1.16
C THR A 145 0.34 -7.92 2.34
N VAL A 146 -0.04 -8.86 3.21
CA VAL A 146 0.87 -9.44 4.21
C VAL A 146 1.04 -10.93 3.93
N VAL A 147 2.28 -11.37 3.74
CA VAL A 147 2.64 -12.77 3.50
C VAL A 147 3.20 -13.38 4.78
N VAL A 148 2.61 -14.46 5.26
CA VAL A 148 3.08 -15.20 6.44
C VAL A 148 3.64 -16.53 5.99
N VAL A 149 4.92 -16.73 6.22
CA VAL A 149 5.65 -17.96 5.86
C VAL A 149 6.03 -18.70 7.13
N ASN A 150 5.37 -19.84 7.35
CA ASN A 150 5.65 -20.67 8.52
C ASN A 150 6.92 -21.50 8.30
N ARG A 151 7.94 -21.26 9.11
CA ARG A 151 9.24 -21.97 9.10
C ARG A 151 9.73 -22.23 10.52
N ASP A 152 10.66 -23.14 10.69
CA ASP A 152 11.27 -23.42 12.01
C ASP A 152 12.41 -22.44 12.36
N GLU A 153 12.12 -21.14 12.30
CA GLU A 153 13.05 -20.03 12.54
C GLU A 153 12.48 -19.00 13.53
N GLU A 154 13.33 -18.07 14.00
CA GLU A 154 12.87 -16.92 14.80
C GLU A 154 11.92 -16.03 13.99
N VAL A 155 10.92 -15.47 14.67
CA VAL A 155 9.88 -14.69 14.02
C VAL A 155 10.41 -13.31 13.63
N LYS A 156 10.57 -13.08 12.33
CA LYS A 156 10.90 -11.78 11.73
C LYS A 156 9.67 -11.22 11.02
N ALA A 157 9.40 -9.93 11.21
CA ALA A 157 8.37 -9.21 10.46
C ALA A 157 9.00 -7.97 9.82
N VAL A 158 8.77 -7.78 8.54
CA VAL A 158 9.37 -6.69 7.75
C VAL A 158 8.30 -6.05 6.88
N VAL A 159 8.35 -4.73 6.79
CA VAL A 159 7.50 -3.95 5.89
C VAL A 159 8.33 -3.68 4.63
N GLY A 160 7.79 -4.09 3.49
CA GLY A 160 8.45 -3.92 2.20
C GLY A 160 8.45 -2.48 1.71
N LYS A 161 9.25 -2.21 0.68
CA LYS A 161 9.24 -0.93 -0.05
C LYS A 161 7.97 -0.80 -0.90
N HIS A 162 7.46 -1.92 -1.38
CA HIS A 162 6.19 -1.98 -2.10
C HIS A 162 5.00 -2.12 -1.12
N ARG A 163 3.76 -2.19 -1.64
CA ARG A 163 2.52 -2.33 -0.84
C ARG A 163 2.35 -3.72 -0.22
N HIS A 164 3.43 -4.31 0.27
CA HIS A 164 3.41 -5.60 0.91
C HIS A 164 4.36 -5.65 2.12
N ALA A 165 4.13 -6.64 2.98
CA ALA A 165 4.94 -6.93 4.14
C ALA A 165 5.01 -8.45 4.32
N TRP A 166 5.99 -8.94 5.06
CA TRP A 166 6.12 -10.37 5.32
C TRP A 166 6.43 -10.68 6.77
N ILE A 167 6.02 -11.87 7.18
CA ILE A 167 6.30 -12.46 8.49
C ILE A 167 6.87 -13.85 8.22
N ILE A 168 8.12 -14.08 8.60
CA ILE A 168 8.81 -15.37 8.43
C ILE A 168 9.16 -15.91 9.82
N GLY A 169 8.97 -17.21 10.04
CA GLY A 169 9.41 -17.91 11.25
C GLY A 169 8.31 -18.80 11.84
N ARG A 170 8.55 -19.29 13.06
CA ARG A 170 7.63 -20.22 13.74
C ARG A 170 6.48 -19.44 14.36
N VAL A 171 5.45 -19.18 13.56
CA VAL A 171 4.31 -18.33 13.95
C VAL A 171 3.03 -19.16 14.01
N SER A 172 2.33 -19.10 15.15
CA SER A 172 1.00 -19.69 15.23
C SER A 172 0.00 -18.87 14.41
N LYS A 173 -1.07 -19.49 13.90
CA LYS A 173 -2.10 -18.73 13.16
C LYS A 173 -2.70 -17.60 14.00
N VAL A 174 -2.85 -17.78 15.31
CA VAL A 174 -3.43 -16.77 16.21
C VAL A 174 -2.51 -15.56 16.32
N ASP A 175 -1.21 -15.78 16.53
CA ASP A 175 -0.23 -14.69 16.63
C ASP A 175 -0.08 -13.96 15.27
N ALA A 176 -0.14 -14.72 14.17
CA ALA A 176 -0.16 -14.15 12.83
C ALA A 176 -1.37 -13.24 12.61
N LEU A 177 -2.57 -13.63 13.05
CA LEU A 177 -3.80 -12.83 12.88
C LEU A 177 -3.69 -11.45 13.53
N GLU A 178 -3.16 -11.39 14.75
CA GLU A 178 -2.96 -10.12 15.46
C GLU A 178 -1.93 -9.25 14.76
N LYS A 179 -0.78 -9.82 14.40
CA LYS A 179 0.33 -9.10 13.76
C LYS A 179 -0.03 -8.60 12.35
N ILE A 180 -0.77 -9.39 11.56
CA ILE A 180 -1.33 -8.96 10.27
C ILE A 180 -2.23 -7.74 10.45
N ALA A 181 -3.17 -7.81 11.41
CA ALA A 181 -4.11 -6.73 11.64
C ALA A 181 -3.43 -5.46 12.14
N GLU A 182 -2.38 -5.60 12.96
CA GLU A 182 -1.53 -4.50 13.38
C GLU A 182 -0.84 -3.84 12.18
N ILE A 183 -0.18 -4.61 11.30
CA ILE A 183 0.48 -4.08 10.09
C ILE A 183 -0.55 -3.36 9.20
N PHE A 184 -1.70 -3.99 8.94
CA PHE A 184 -2.72 -3.36 8.10
C PHE A 184 -3.19 -2.02 8.66
N VAL A 185 -3.46 -1.92 9.96
CA VAL A 185 -4.01 -0.68 10.53
C VAL A 185 -2.90 0.31 10.86
N LYS A 186 -1.94 -0.05 11.68
CA LYS A 186 -0.93 0.91 12.17
C LYS A 186 0.06 1.31 11.09
N VAL A 187 0.43 0.41 10.19
CA VAL A 187 1.41 0.69 9.14
C VAL A 187 0.72 1.16 7.87
N PHE A 188 -0.11 0.32 7.24
CA PHE A 188 -0.66 0.66 5.91
C PHE A 188 -1.78 1.71 5.94
N VAL A 189 -2.63 1.74 6.97
CA VAL A 189 -3.71 2.75 7.07
C VAL A 189 -3.18 4.04 7.70
N ASN A 190 -2.42 3.94 8.79
CA ASN A 190 -2.00 5.09 9.59
C ASN A 190 -0.59 5.61 9.25
N GLY A 191 0.14 4.96 8.33
CA GLY A 191 1.48 5.37 7.93
C GLY A 191 2.54 5.23 9.03
N GLY A 192 2.32 4.36 10.03
CA GLY A 192 3.28 4.16 11.12
C GLY A 192 3.29 5.26 12.19
N ARG A 193 2.29 6.14 12.20
CA ARG A 193 2.26 7.36 13.04
C ARG A 193 2.06 7.11 14.55
N ASP A 194 1.87 5.87 14.99
CA ASP A 194 1.81 5.56 16.42
C ASP A 194 3.20 5.62 17.07
N GLU A 195 3.23 6.13 18.31
CA GLU A 195 4.41 6.46 19.12
C GLU A 195 5.59 5.48 18.97
N GLY A 196 6.61 5.89 18.18
CA GLY A 196 7.99 5.45 18.37
C GLY A 196 8.49 4.21 17.63
N SER A 197 7.74 3.65 16.66
CA SER A 197 8.16 2.39 16.01
C SER A 197 8.78 2.52 14.62
N ILE A 198 8.58 3.63 13.90
CA ILE A 198 9.19 3.86 12.58
C ILE A 198 9.88 5.22 12.59
N HIS A 199 11.21 5.21 12.54
CA HIS A 199 12.04 6.42 12.57
C HIS A 199 12.17 7.13 11.21
N GLU A 200 11.42 6.70 10.21
CA GLU A 200 11.48 7.23 8.84
C GLU A 200 10.15 7.87 8.43
N GLU A 201 10.26 9.03 7.79
CA GLU A 201 9.13 9.79 7.24
C GLU A 201 8.46 8.98 6.13
N PHE A 202 7.40 8.24 6.48
CA PHE A 202 6.60 7.50 5.50
C PHE A 202 5.81 8.50 4.64
N MET A 203 6.04 8.49 3.33
CA MET A 203 5.28 9.31 2.40
C MET A 203 3.97 8.58 2.06
N PRO A 204 2.79 9.05 2.53
CA PRO A 204 1.55 8.34 2.30
C PRO A 204 1.19 8.40 0.81
N VAL A 205 1.27 7.25 0.14
CA VAL A 205 0.71 7.10 -1.20
C VAL A 205 -0.81 7.05 -1.09
N GLY A 206 -1.53 7.75 -1.97
CA GLY A 206 -2.99 7.67 -2.01
C GLY A 206 -3.47 6.23 -2.00
N ALA A 207 -4.56 5.91 -1.30
CA ALA A 207 -5.00 4.52 -1.10
C ALA A 207 -5.27 3.76 -2.42
N ASP A 208 -5.55 4.47 -3.51
CA ASP A 208 -5.70 3.95 -4.87
C ASP A 208 -4.37 3.74 -5.63
N GLY A 209 -3.25 3.98 -4.96
CA GLY A 209 -1.92 3.86 -5.54
C GLY A 209 -1.52 5.07 -6.38
N ARG A 210 -2.21 6.22 -6.25
CA ARG A 210 -1.87 7.42 -7.04
C ARG A 210 -1.22 8.49 -6.19
N ILE A 211 -0.25 9.19 -6.78
CA ILE A 211 0.33 10.41 -6.25
C ILE A 211 0.17 11.49 -7.32
N VAL A 212 -0.30 12.66 -6.91
CA VAL A 212 -0.26 13.85 -7.75
C VAL A 212 0.89 14.72 -7.26
N LEU A 213 1.93 14.85 -8.07
CA LEU A 213 2.99 15.80 -7.80
C LEU A 213 2.57 17.15 -8.39
N SER A 214 2.16 18.08 -7.51
CA SER A 214 1.83 19.44 -7.88
C SER A 214 2.94 20.38 -7.44
N PHE A 215 3.44 21.19 -8.37
CA PHE A 215 4.42 22.22 -8.04
C PHE A 215 4.04 23.55 -8.70
N ASN A 216 4.34 24.62 -7.97
CA ASN A 216 4.13 25.99 -8.41
C ASN A 216 5.48 26.65 -8.64
N LEU A 217 5.70 27.16 -9.85
CA LEU A 217 6.88 27.96 -10.16
C LEU A 217 6.55 29.43 -9.94
N LEU A 218 7.24 30.03 -8.98
CA LEU A 218 7.04 31.42 -8.59
C LEU A 218 8.22 32.26 -9.05
N ASN A 219 7.93 33.35 -9.76
CA ASN A 219 8.97 34.26 -10.21
C ASN A 219 9.49 35.09 -9.02
N ALA A 220 10.75 34.90 -8.66
CA ALA A 220 11.39 35.59 -7.54
C ALA A 220 11.66 37.08 -7.80
N ASN A 221 11.67 37.54 -9.06
CA ASN A 221 11.91 38.93 -9.41
C ASN A 221 10.70 39.56 -10.13
N PRO A 222 9.89 40.39 -9.46
CA PRO A 222 8.68 40.99 -10.06
C PRO A 222 8.97 42.01 -11.16
N ARG A 223 10.24 42.41 -11.37
CA ARG A 223 10.64 43.27 -12.48
C ARG A 223 11.00 42.49 -13.74
N ASP A 224 11.21 41.18 -13.63
CA ASP A 224 11.63 40.31 -14.72
C ASP A 224 10.41 39.52 -15.22
N TRP A 225 9.59 40.17 -16.05
CA TRP A 225 8.20 39.79 -16.33
C TRP A 225 8.04 38.50 -17.17
N ILE A 226 9.10 37.96 -17.75
CA ILE A 226 9.07 36.70 -18.51
C ILE A 226 10.27 35.84 -18.12
N TYR A 227 10.04 34.86 -17.25
CA TYR A 227 10.94 33.71 -17.14
C TYR A 227 10.43 32.65 -18.12
N HIS A 228 11.22 32.32 -19.15
CA HIS A 228 10.97 31.15 -19.99
C HIS A 228 11.43 29.90 -19.23
N TRP A 229 10.51 29.37 -18.42
CA TRP A 229 10.68 28.04 -17.85
C TRP A 229 10.77 27.03 -18.98
N ASP A 230 11.93 26.39 -19.08
CA ASP A 230 12.13 25.23 -19.94
C ASP A 230 11.52 24.02 -19.24
N PHE A 231 10.20 23.87 -19.37
CA PHE A 231 9.44 22.78 -18.75
C PHE A 231 9.97 21.41 -19.16
N GLN A 232 10.53 21.30 -20.37
CA GLN A 232 11.12 20.06 -20.83
C GLN A 232 12.37 19.71 -20.01
N LYS A 233 13.25 20.68 -19.75
CA LYS A 233 14.38 20.44 -18.83
C LYS A 233 13.96 20.20 -17.39
N VAL A 234 12.92 20.89 -16.91
CA VAL A 234 12.39 20.62 -15.56
C VAL A 234 11.88 19.19 -15.48
N ASP A 235 11.15 18.73 -16.50
CA ASP A 235 10.66 17.37 -16.58
C ASP A 235 11.81 16.36 -16.61
N GLU A 236 12.77 16.52 -17.53
CA GLU A 236 13.89 15.59 -17.71
C GLU A 236 14.85 15.54 -16.51
N ILE A 237 15.16 16.69 -15.90
CA ILE A 237 16.22 16.78 -14.88
C ILE A 237 15.67 16.61 -13.47
N LEU A 238 14.45 17.10 -13.19
CA LEU A 238 13.89 17.11 -11.84
C LEU A 238 12.75 16.10 -11.68
N LEU A 239 11.79 16.06 -12.60
CA LEU A 239 10.56 15.28 -12.39
C LEU A 239 10.72 13.82 -12.77
N ALA A 240 11.33 13.51 -13.93
CA ALA A 240 11.51 12.15 -14.41
C ALA A 240 12.27 11.26 -13.41
N PRO A 241 13.37 11.70 -12.78
CA PRO A 241 14.05 10.90 -11.75
C PRO A 241 13.18 10.64 -10.52
N ILE A 242 12.37 11.64 -10.12
CA ILE A 242 11.43 11.50 -8.99
C ILE A 242 10.31 10.52 -9.35
N ILE A 243 9.75 10.62 -10.56
CA ILE A 243 8.70 9.73 -11.07
C ILE A 243 9.22 8.30 -11.17
N GLU A 244 10.44 8.10 -11.65
CA GLU A 244 11.07 6.78 -11.76
C GLU A 244 11.29 6.17 -10.37
N ALA A 245 11.88 6.92 -9.44
CA ALA A 245 12.14 6.46 -8.07
C ALA A 245 10.85 6.06 -7.34
N LEU A 246 9.81 6.88 -7.45
CA LEU A 246 8.53 6.68 -6.78
C LEU A 246 7.54 5.80 -7.56
N GLY A 247 7.81 5.50 -8.83
CA GLY A 247 6.95 4.68 -9.71
C GLY A 247 6.74 3.26 -9.22
N THR A 248 7.62 2.79 -8.32
CA THR A 248 7.52 1.49 -7.64
C THR A 248 6.42 1.44 -6.58
N VAL A 249 6.05 2.59 -6.01
CA VAL A 249 5.11 2.70 -4.88
C VAL A 249 3.75 3.27 -5.33
N ALA A 250 3.75 4.06 -6.41
CA ALA A 250 2.56 4.73 -6.90
C ALA A 250 2.60 5.01 -8.40
N ASN A 251 1.43 5.12 -9.01
CA ASN A 251 1.26 5.76 -10.30
C ASN A 251 1.25 7.29 -10.12
N ILE A 252 2.22 7.98 -10.70
CA ILE A 252 2.42 9.41 -10.49
C ILE A 252 1.89 10.18 -11.69
N SER A 253 1.03 11.14 -11.43
CA SER A 253 0.68 12.19 -12.39
C SER A 253 1.30 13.51 -11.96
N VAL A 254 1.87 14.22 -12.93
CA VAL A 254 2.43 15.55 -12.71
C VAL A 254 1.42 16.60 -13.11
N GLU A 255 1.17 17.55 -12.22
CA GLU A 255 0.41 18.77 -12.52
C GLU A 255 1.29 19.98 -12.27
N SER A 256 1.37 20.90 -13.23
CA SER A 256 2.16 22.12 -13.09
C SER A 256 1.31 23.37 -13.28
N GLN A 257 1.56 24.39 -12.47
CA GLN A 257 0.98 25.72 -12.63
C GLN A 257 2.08 26.79 -12.51
N VAL A 258 1.96 27.84 -13.32
CA VAL A 258 2.87 28.99 -13.29
C VAL A 258 2.15 30.15 -12.63
N LEU A 259 2.66 30.60 -11.48
CA LEU A 259 2.09 31.71 -10.74
C LEU A 259 2.99 32.95 -10.89
N TYR A 260 2.40 34.04 -11.35
CA TYR A 260 3.08 35.33 -11.47
C TYR A 260 2.70 36.21 -10.27
N HIS A 261 3.69 36.70 -9.53
CA HIS A 261 3.48 37.71 -8.51
C HIS A 261 3.22 39.08 -9.17
N THR A 262 1.99 39.58 -9.05
CA THR A 262 1.67 40.98 -9.40
C THR A 262 1.44 41.77 -8.12
N PRO A 263 2.23 42.83 -7.84
CA PRO A 263 2.00 43.71 -6.69
C PRO A 263 0.69 44.49 -6.80
#